data_AF-A0A920V341-F1
#
_entry.id   AF-A0A920V341-F1
#
_cell.length_a   1.000
_cell.length_b   1.000
_cell.length_c   1.000
_cell.angle_alpha   90.00
_cell.angle_beta   90.00
_cell.angle_gamma   90.00
#
_symmetry.space_group_name_H-M   'P 1'
#
loop_
_entity.id
_entity.type
_entity.pdbx_description
1 polymer ?
#
loop_
_entity_poly.entity_id
_entity_poly.type
_entity_poly.pdbx_seq_one_letter_code
_entity_poly.pdbx_strand_id
1 'polypeptide(L)'
;MANAAPDRFAAIVPICGTAKIVFKKFLKLPTWATVGGKDRASLVEDLQKTVAGLRDRGAPIRFTLYPQLGHNCWDATYGNPKLYKWILAQSTDKRPKQKK
;
A
#
# COMPACT_ATOMS: atom_id res chain seq x y z
N MET A 1 -5.02 11.78 4.32
CA MET A 1 -6.43 11.30 4.32
C MET A 1 -6.61 10.02 5.15
N ALA A 2 -6.03 8.87 4.77
CA ALA A 2 -6.18 7.63 5.56
C ALA A 2 -5.72 7.75 7.03
N ASN A 3 -4.64 8.49 7.31
CA ASN A 3 -4.22 8.82 8.69
C ASN A 3 -5.32 9.51 9.52
N ALA A 4 -6.19 10.32 8.90
CA ALA A 4 -7.21 11.10 9.59
C ALA A 4 -8.48 10.28 9.85
N ALA A 5 -8.76 9.26 9.04
CA ALA A 5 -9.97 8.44 9.16
C ALA A 5 -9.72 6.99 8.69
N PRO A 6 -8.87 6.21 9.40
CA PRO A 6 -8.44 4.89 8.94
C PRO A 6 -9.60 3.89 8.82
N ASP A 7 -10.62 3.99 9.69
CA ASP A 7 -11.77 3.07 9.73
C ASP A 7 -12.77 3.29 8.57
N ARG A 8 -12.59 4.35 7.77
CA ARG A 8 -13.44 4.60 6.59
C ARG A 8 -12.98 3.85 5.35
N PHE A 9 -11.76 3.32 5.34
CA PHE A 9 -11.16 2.71 4.16
C PHE A 9 -11.01 1.21 4.36
N ALA A 10 -11.46 0.43 3.37
CA ALA A 10 -11.22 -1.01 3.35
C ALA A 10 -9.75 -1.34 3.06
N ALA A 11 -9.09 -0.49 2.28
CA ALA A 11 -7.69 -0.60 1.90
C ALA A 11 -7.19 0.69 1.26
N ILE A 12 -5.87 0.79 1.09
CA ILE A 12 -5.22 1.91 0.41
C ILE A 12 -4.08 1.44 -0.51
N VAL A 13 -3.80 2.25 -1.54
CA VAL A 13 -2.74 2.01 -2.52
C VAL A 13 -1.90 3.28 -2.67
N PRO A 14 -0.96 3.57 -1.76
CA PRO A 14 -0.05 4.69 -1.93
C PRO A 14 0.97 4.40 -3.04
N ILE A 15 1.08 5.31 -4.01
CA ILE A 15 1.94 5.18 -5.19
C ILE A 15 2.92 6.34 -5.21
N CYS A 16 4.23 6.06 -5.27
CA CYS A 16 5.30 7.04 -5.44
C CYS A 16 5.20 8.26 -4.47
N GLY A 17 4.72 8.04 -3.24
CA GLY A 17 4.42 9.09 -2.27
C GLY A 17 5.17 8.92 -0.94
N THR A 18 5.43 10.04 -0.26
CA THR A 18 5.86 10.02 1.14
C THR A 18 4.65 9.72 2.01
N ALA A 19 4.67 8.63 2.75
CA ALA A 19 3.69 8.41 3.78
C ALA A 19 4.40 8.50 5.14
N LYS A 20 4.22 9.63 5.85
CA LYS A 20 4.40 9.63 7.31
C LYS A 20 3.29 8.76 7.89
N ILE A 21 3.47 7.44 7.80
CA ILE A 21 2.48 6.47 8.26
C ILE A 21 2.51 6.46 9.78
N VAL A 22 1.37 6.75 10.38
CA VAL A 22 1.19 6.54 11.82
C VAL A 22 0.99 5.03 12.01
N PHE A 23 2.07 4.31 12.37
CA PHE A 23 2.11 2.85 12.44
C PHE A 23 0.86 2.23 13.09
N LYS A 24 0.44 2.72 14.26
CA LYS A 24 -0.72 2.20 15.01
C LYS A 24 -2.01 2.13 14.18
N LYS A 25 -2.23 3.07 13.26
CA LYS A 25 -3.45 3.15 12.44
C LYS A 25 -3.42 2.21 11.22
N PHE A 26 -2.23 1.80 10.79
CA PHE A 26 -2.04 1.03 9.56
C PHE A 26 -1.78 -0.45 9.82
N LEU A 27 -1.56 -0.84 11.09
CA LEU A 27 -1.45 -2.25 11.49
C LEU A 27 -2.66 -3.09 11.10
N LYS A 28 -3.84 -2.48 10.94
CA LYS A 28 -5.09 -3.16 10.59
C LYS A 28 -5.63 -2.81 9.22
N LEU A 29 -5.01 -1.85 8.51
CA LEU A 29 -5.49 -1.34 7.23
C LEU A 29 -4.70 -2.00 6.08
N PRO A 30 -5.32 -2.89 5.28
CA PRO A 30 -4.68 -3.46 4.11
C PRO A 30 -4.08 -2.38 3.21
N THR A 31 -2.79 -2.50 2.96
CA THR A 31 -2.03 -1.49 2.22
C THR A 31 -1.24 -2.15 1.11
N TRP A 32 -1.31 -1.63 -0.11
CA TRP A 32 -0.41 -2.02 -1.20
C TRP A 32 0.40 -0.81 -1.66
N ALA A 33 1.62 -0.68 -1.17
CA ALA A 33 2.51 0.42 -1.51
C ALA A 33 3.32 0.14 -2.79
N THR A 34 3.50 1.13 -3.65
CA THR A 34 4.34 1.02 -4.84
C THR A 34 5.27 2.21 -5.04
N VAL A 35 6.46 1.97 -5.61
CA VAL A 35 7.42 3.04 -5.96
C VAL A 35 8.32 2.60 -7.13
N GLY A 36 8.79 3.57 -7.93
CA GLY A 36 9.82 3.37 -8.93
C GLY A 36 11.22 3.34 -8.31
N GLY A 37 12.06 2.40 -8.73
CA GLY A 37 13.45 2.27 -8.24
C GLY A 37 14.39 3.40 -8.68
N LYS A 38 14.01 4.13 -9.75
CA LYS A 38 14.71 5.33 -10.23
C LYS A 38 14.00 6.63 -9.81
N ASP A 39 13.03 6.55 -8.89
CA ASP A 39 12.47 7.75 -8.27
C ASP A 39 13.51 8.38 -7.32
N ARG A 40 13.16 9.53 -6.71
CA ARG A 40 13.99 10.20 -5.71
C ARG A 40 14.38 9.20 -4.62
N ALA A 41 15.68 9.12 -4.32
CA ALA A 41 16.23 8.18 -3.35
C ALA A 41 15.51 8.26 -1.99
N SER A 42 15.19 9.47 -1.52
CA SER A 42 14.44 9.68 -0.29
C SER A 42 13.06 9.00 -0.29
N LEU A 43 12.34 9.00 -1.42
CA LEU A 43 11.05 8.31 -1.52
C LEU A 43 11.21 6.79 -1.45
N VAL A 44 12.19 6.26 -2.18
CA VAL A 44 12.45 4.81 -2.24
C VAL A 44 12.84 4.29 -0.87
N GLU A 45 13.81 4.95 -0.23
CA GLU A 45 14.30 4.56 1.10
C GLU A 45 13.23 4.71 2.19
N ASP A 46 12.51 5.84 2.22
CA ASP A 46 11.49 6.08 3.25
C ASP A 46 10.36 5.07 3.15
N LEU A 47 9.94 4.72 1.92
CA LEU A 47 8.89 3.73 1.71
C LEU A 47 9.36 2.32 2.06
N GLN A 48 10.60 1.95 1.72
CA GLN A 48 11.19 0.66 2.12
C GLN A 48 11.27 0.53 3.66
N LYS A 49 11.77 1.57 4.36
CA LYS A 49 11.82 1.62 5.82
C LYS A 49 10.43 1.48 6.44
N THR A 50 9.44 2.18 5.87
CA THR A 50 8.05 2.13 6.34
C THR A 50 7.44 0.75 6.15
N VAL A 51 7.65 0.13 4.98
CA VAL A 51 7.17 -1.22 4.68
C VAL A 51 7.79 -2.25 5.62
N ALA A 52 9.11 -2.18 5.85
CA ALA A 52 9.80 -3.06 6.80
C ALA A 52 9.19 -2.92 8.20
N GLY A 53 9.10 -1.70 8.74
CA GLY A 53 8.55 -1.47 10.07
C GLY A 53 7.09 -1.90 10.23
N LEU A 54 6.27 -1.82 9.18
CA LEU A 54 4.90 -2.33 9.18
C LEU A 54 4.85 -3.87 9.13
N ARG A 55 5.68 -4.49 8.29
CA ARG A 55 5.79 -5.97 8.20
C ARG A 55 6.24 -6.59 9.51
N ASP A 56 7.25 -6.00 10.17
CA ASP A 56 7.77 -6.49 11.45
C ASP A 56 6.71 -6.47 12.56
N ARG A 57 5.68 -5.62 12.41
CA ARG A 57 4.56 -5.49 13.35
C ARG A 57 3.31 -6.27 12.90
N GLY A 58 3.44 -7.13 11.87
CA GLY A 58 2.37 -7.98 11.37
C GLY A 58 1.28 -7.23 10.58
N ALA A 59 1.56 -6.02 10.08
CA ALA A 59 0.59 -5.28 9.28
C ALA A 59 0.31 -5.99 7.94
N PRO A 60 -0.93 -5.94 7.42
CA PRO A 60 -1.30 -6.50 6.11
C PRO A 60 -0.80 -5.62 4.96
N ILE A 61 0.52 -5.51 4.79
CA ILE A 61 1.17 -4.66 3.79
C ILE A 61 1.80 -5.46 2.63
N ARG A 62 1.45 -5.07 1.41
CA ARG A 62 2.09 -5.46 0.16
C ARG A 62 2.97 -4.32 -0.34
N PHE A 63 4.07 -4.67 -0.99
CA PHE A 63 5.00 -3.69 -1.54
C PHE A 63 5.47 -4.13 -2.93
N THR A 64 5.52 -3.19 -3.87
CA THR A 64 6.07 -3.39 -5.20
C THR A 64 7.06 -2.28 -5.53
N LEU A 65 8.32 -2.68 -5.73
CA LEU A 65 9.37 -1.83 -6.28
C LEU A 65 9.46 -2.09 -7.78
N TYR A 66 9.37 -1.06 -8.61
CA TYR A 66 9.59 -1.16 -10.06
C TYR A 66 11.02 -0.71 -10.39
N PRO A 67 12.01 -1.60 -10.52
CA PRO A 67 13.42 -1.21 -10.48
C PRO A 67 13.82 -0.22 -11.59
N GLN A 68 13.14 -0.28 -12.73
CA GLN A 68 13.47 0.51 -13.92
C GLN A 68 12.65 1.79 -14.09
N LEU A 69 11.61 1.99 -13.28
CA LEU A 69 10.72 3.15 -13.39
C LEU A 69 11.15 4.28 -12.46
N GLY A 70 10.95 5.52 -12.91
CA GLY A 70 11.06 6.73 -12.09
C GLY A 70 9.76 7.05 -11.37
N HIS A 71 9.48 8.34 -11.17
CA HIS A 71 8.31 8.83 -10.43
C HIS A 71 6.96 8.36 -11.02
N ASN A 72 6.89 8.16 -12.34
CA ASN A 72 5.67 7.73 -13.04
C ASN A 72 5.43 6.21 -12.94
N CYS A 73 5.51 5.67 -11.72
CA CYS A 73 5.29 4.24 -11.46
C CYS A 73 3.80 3.84 -11.47
N TRP A 74 2.89 4.82 -11.56
CA TRP A 74 1.44 4.59 -11.53
C TRP A 74 0.91 3.86 -12.76
N ASP A 75 1.47 4.07 -13.96
CA ASP A 75 1.00 3.39 -15.18
C ASP A 75 1.16 1.88 -15.06
N ALA A 76 2.32 1.43 -14.58
CA ALA A 76 2.58 0.01 -14.30
C ALA A 76 1.77 -0.51 -13.11
N THR A 77 1.44 0.36 -12.16
CA THR A 77 0.63 -0.01 -10.99
C THR A 77 -0.83 -0.24 -11.39
N TYR A 78 -1.44 0.72 -12.09
CA TYR A 78 -2.82 0.61 -12.60
C TYR A 78 -2.93 -0.41 -13.74
N GLY A 79 -1.89 -0.60 -14.55
CA GLY A 79 -1.85 -1.64 -15.57
C GLY A 79 -1.79 -3.07 -15.02
N ASN A 80 -1.67 -3.27 -13.70
CA ASN A 80 -1.57 -4.58 -13.06
C ASN A 80 -2.96 -5.14 -12.68
N PRO A 81 -3.49 -6.18 -13.37
CA PRO A 81 -4.81 -6.74 -13.05
C PRO A 81 -4.91 -7.32 -11.64
N LYS A 82 -3.78 -7.72 -11.04
CA LYS A 82 -3.74 -8.25 -9.67
C LYS A 82 -4.06 -7.17 -8.64
N LEU A 83 -3.81 -5.90 -8.96
CA LEU A 83 -4.18 -4.78 -8.10
C LEU A 83 -5.69 -4.74 -7.89
N TYR A 84 -6.46 -4.75 -8.99
CA TYR A 84 -7.92 -4.70 -8.92
C TYR A 84 -8.51 -5.93 -8.22
N LYS A 85 -8.00 -7.13 -8.53
CA LYS A 85 -8.41 -8.36 -7.83
C LYS A 85 -8.18 -8.24 -6.32
N TRP A 86 -7.06 -7.64 -5.91
CA TRP A 86 -6.76 -7.45 -4.49
C TRP A 86 -7.65 -6.38 -3.86
N ILE A 87 -7.86 -5.22 -4.50
CA ILE A 87 -8.72 -4.14 -3.99
C ILE A 87 -10.16 -4.65 -3.78
N LEU A 88 -10.73 -5.33 -4.78
CA LEU A 88 -12.09 -5.89 -4.71
C LEU A 88 -12.21 -7.01 -3.66
N ALA A 89 -11.09 -7.61 -3.26
CA ALA A 89 -11.05 -8.58 -2.17
C ALA A 89 -11.05 -7.92 -0.78
N GLN A 90 -10.90 -6.60 -0.65
CA GLN A 90 -10.94 -5.91 0.64
C GLN A 90 -12.38 -5.51 1.01
N SER A 91 -12.66 -5.35 2.30
CA SER A 91 -13.96 -4.93 2.81
C SER A 91 -13.79 -4.28 4.19
N THR A 92 -14.57 -3.24 4.49
CA THR A 92 -14.73 -2.73 5.87
C THR A 92 -15.69 -3.59 6.68
N ASP A 93 -16.52 -4.39 6.00
CA ASP A 93 -17.49 -5.28 6.63
C ASP A 93 -16.76 -6.47 7.27
N LYS A 94 -17.01 -6.69 8.57
CA LYS A 94 -16.44 -7.79 9.34
C LYS A 94 -17.14 -9.12 9.09
N ARG A 95 -18.22 -9.16 8.30
CA ARG A 95 -18.92 -10.39 7.94
C ARG A 95 -18.02 -11.27 7.04
N PRO A 96 -17.86 -12.57 7.34
CA PRO A 96 -17.03 -13.46 6.54
C PRO A 96 -17.58 -13.57 5.12
N LYS A 97 -16.70 -13.41 4.12
CA LYS A 97 -17.08 -13.55 2.70
C LYS A 97 -17.49 -15.01 2.45
N GLN A 98 -18.76 -15.22 2.10
CA GLN A 98 -19.21 -16.51 1.58
C GLN A 98 -18.40 -16.85 0.32
N LYS A 99 -17.73 -18.00 0.33
CA LYS A 99 -17.12 -18.56 -0.88
C LYS A 99 -18.27 -19.01 -1.78
N LYS A 100 -18.36 -18.43 -2.98
CA LYS A 100 -19.17 -18.99 -4.07
C LYS A 100 -18.47 -20.21 -4.65
#